data_AF-A0A0M2GRZ7-F1
#
_entry.id   AF-A0A0M2GRZ7-F1
#
_cell.length_a   1.000
_cell.length_b   1.000
_cell.length_c   1.000
_cell.angle_alpha   90.00
_cell.angle_beta   90.00
_cell.angle_gamma   90.00
#
_symmetry.space_group_name_H-M   'P 1'
#
loop_
_entity.id
_entity.type
_entity.pdbx_description
1 polymer ?
#
loop_
_entity_poly.entity_id
_entity_poly.type
_entity_poly.pdbx_seq_one_letter_code
_entity_poly.pdbx_strand_id
1 'polypeptide(L)'
;MAAHRKPRQRSTGGGKARTAATIALAGAATATGFDGTGHAEPQLTPGQVKAKVDKLYQEAEAATEKYNGAKEKAEAAGQRLKDLQDQAARKEERLNSARDALGSVAAAQYRAGGLDPAMQLALSDDPDRYLENAEFVERAGNRQNATVAGVREQLREIEQLRGAAHIELTSLKSRRTELKQHKKTITGKLGSARQLLSRLDPQERSRPGVSPDRATRSTGPRDTLTAPGAAPSQAPSSRASAAVAYAYQKLGSPYVWGATGPNAFDCSGLVQAAYRAAGVSLPRTTYSQIAAGRRVSRSELLPGDLVFFYAGISHVGIYVGNGRMIHAPNSSAPVRVAPLDEMPYAGATRVV
;
A
#
# COMPACT_ATOMS: atom_id res chain seq x y z
N MET A 1 -43.97 -38.47 5.17
CA MET A 1 -44.94 -37.65 4.42
C MET A 1 -45.61 -36.69 5.39
N ALA A 2 -45.29 -35.39 5.33
CA ALA A 2 -46.05 -34.34 5.99
C ALA A 2 -45.61 -32.99 5.40
N ALA A 3 -46.48 -32.35 4.62
CA ALA A 3 -46.33 -30.95 4.24
C ALA A 3 -47.73 -30.36 4.03
N HIS A 4 -48.29 -29.79 5.11
CA HIS A 4 -49.49 -28.97 5.04
C HIS A 4 -49.17 -27.66 4.31
N ARG A 5 -49.83 -27.47 3.17
CA ARG A 5 -49.83 -26.24 2.37
C ARG A 5 -50.93 -25.32 2.87
N LYS A 6 -50.60 -24.07 3.25
CA LYS A 6 -51.57 -22.96 3.31
C LYS A 6 -51.06 -21.78 2.48
N PRO A 7 -51.96 -21.07 1.77
CA PRO A 7 -51.59 -20.07 0.77
C PRO A 7 -51.35 -18.71 1.42
N ARG A 8 -50.40 -17.94 0.89
CA ARG A 8 -50.25 -16.52 1.23
C ARG A 8 -50.78 -15.65 0.10
N GLN A 9 -51.72 -14.80 0.50
CA GLN A 9 -52.42 -13.80 -0.30
C GLN A 9 -51.47 -12.75 -0.87
N ARG A 10 -51.83 -12.27 -2.07
CA ARG A 10 -51.32 -11.03 -2.65
C ARG A 10 -51.72 -9.84 -1.76
N SER A 11 -50.76 -8.97 -1.48
CA SER A 11 -51.03 -7.59 -1.07
C SER A 11 -50.39 -6.67 -2.11
N THR A 12 -51.27 -5.96 -2.79
CA THR A 12 -51.02 -4.73 -3.54
C THR A 12 -50.78 -3.58 -2.56
N GLY A 13 -49.80 -2.72 -2.85
CA GLY A 13 -49.78 -1.38 -2.25
C GLY A 13 -48.39 -0.77 -2.12
N GLY A 14 -48.24 0.45 -2.63
CA GLY A 14 -47.22 1.38 -2.15
C GLY A 14 -46.08 1.63 -3.12
N GLY A 15 -46.33 2.40 -4.17
CA GLY A 15 -45.28 3.05 -4.95
C GLY A 15 -44.43 3.94 -4.06
N LYS A 16 -43.10 3.81 -4.20
CA LYS A 16 -42.15 4.83 -3.74
C LYS A 16 -41.51 5.43 -4.98
N ALA A 17 -41.99 6.62 -5.31
CA ALA A 17 -41.48 7.49 -6.34
C ALA A 17 -39.97 7.71 -6.11
N ARG A 18 -39.20 7.52 -7.19
CA ARG A 18 -37.80 7.91 -7.25
C ARG A 18 -37.76 9.43 -7.30
N THR A 19 -37.31 10.05 -6.22
CA THR A 19 -37.02 11.49 -6.17
C THR A 19 -35.78 11.75 -7.03
N ALA A 20 -36.00 12.03 -8.31
CA ALA A 20 -34.99 12.64 -9.16
C ALA A 20 -34.90 14.12 -8.76
N ALA A 21 -33.78 14.51 -8.17
CA ALA A 21 -33.45 15.92 -7.97
C ALA A 21 -33.01 16.51 -9.32
N THR A 22 -33.98 16.88 -10.16
CA THR A 22 -33.75 17.77 -11.30
C THR A 22 -33.57 19.19 -10.76
N ILE A 23 -32.34 19.68 -10.81
CA ILE A 23 -32.03 21.10 -10.63
C ILE A 23 -32.74 21.85 -11.77
N ALA A 24 -33.83 22.54 -11.45
CA ALA A 24 -34.51 23.45 -12.34
C ALA A 24 -33.67 24.73 -12.48
N LEU A 25 -32.90 24.83 -13.57
CA LEU A 25 -32.41 26.11 -14.06
C LEU A 25 -33.61 26.87 -14.62
N ALA A 26 -34.05 27.91 -13.91
CA ALA A 26 -35.02 28.88 -14.40
C ALA A 26 -34.40 29.66 -15.56
N GLY A 27 -34.58 29.17 -16.79
CA GLY A 27 -34.34 29.94 -18.00
C GLY A 27 -35.56 30.81 -18.28
N ALA A 28 -35.46 32.11 -17.97
CA ALA A 28 -36.41 33.10 -18.45
C ALA A 28 -36.25 33.23 -19.97
N ALA A 29 -37.20 32.68 -20.72
CA ALA A 29 -37.29 32.88 -22.15
C ALA A 29 -38.04 34.19 -22.44
N THR A 30 -37.34 35.31 -22.42
CA THR A 30 -37.78 36.52 -23.12
C THR A 30 -37.27 36.46 -24.54
N ALA A 31 -38.15 36.11 -25.46
CA ALA A 31 -37.93 36.21 -26.89
C ALA A 31 -37.96 37.68 -27.30
N THR A 32 -36.79 38.29 -27.44
CA THR A 32 -36.60 39.50 -28.25
C THR A 32 -35.36 39.28 -29.10
N GLY A 33 -35.55 39.17 -30.41
CA GLY A 33 -34.48 39.00 -31.37
C GLY A 33 -33.52 40.18 -31.34
N PHE A 34 -32.25 39.88 -31.13
CA PHE A 34 -31.09 40.67 -31.51
C PHE A 34 -29.92 39.70 -31.74
N ASP A 35 -29.07 40.05 -32.70
CA ASP A 35 -28.01 39.23 -33.28
C ASP A 35 -27.22 38.38 -32.28
N GLY A 36 -27.11 37.08 -32.60
CA GLY A 36 -26.42 36.09 -31.81
C GLY A 36 -24.92 36.38 -31.70
N THR A 37 -24.54 37.15 -30.69
CA THR A 37 -23.20 37.05 -30.13
C THR A 37 -23.13 35.72 -29.37
N GLY A 38 -22.34 34.78 -29.89
CA GLY A 38 -22.02 33.57 -29.14
C GLY A 38 -21.39 33.99 -27.83
N HIS A 39 -22.12 33.85 -26.72
CA HIS A 39 -21.53 33.98 -25.39
C HIS A 39 -20.52 32.86 -25.22
N ALA A 40 -19.26 33.16 -25.56
CA ALA A 40 -18.11 32.35 -25.24
C ALA A 40 -18.16 32.09 -23.73
N GLU A 41 -18.24 30.82 -23.36
CA GLU A 41 -18.14 30.35 -21.99
C GLU A 41 -16.96 31.08 -21.32
N PRO A 42 -17.15 31.75 -20.16
CA PRO A 42 -16.17 32.68 -19.63
C PRO A 42 -14.83 31.96 -19.47
N GLN A 43 -13.84 32.38 -20.24
CA GLN A 43 -12.51 31.78 -20.20
C GLN A 43 -11.91 32.00 -18.82
N LEU A 44 -11.43 30.91 -18.21
CA LEU A 44 -10.82 30.97 -16.88
C LEU A 44 -9.61 31.90 -16.93
N THR A 45 -9.48 32.76 -15.91
CA THR A 45 -8.27 33.57 -15.75
C THR A 45 -7.06 32.66 -15.47
N PRO A 46 -5.83 33.10 -15.79
CA PRO A 46 -4.62 32.31 -15.52
C PRO A 46 -4.48 31.88 -14.05
N GLY A 47 -4.87 32.76 -13.11
CA GLY A 47 -4.89 32.44 -11.68
C GLY A 47 -5.88 31.33 -11.32
N GLN A 48 -7.07 31.33 -11.92
CA GLN A 48 -8.05 30.26 -11.73
C GLN A 48 -7.60 28.94 -12.36
N VAL A 49 -6.91 28.98 -13.51
CA VAL A 49 -6.33 27.77 -14.11
C VAL A 49 -5.24 27.21 -13.20
N LYS A 50 -4.32 28.04 -12.72
CA LYS A 50 -3.27 27.63 -11.78
C LYS A 50 -3.87 26.99 -10.52
N ALA A 51 -4.85 27.63 -9.88
CA ALA A 51 -5.49 27.09 -8.68
C ALA A 51 -6.16 25.73 -8.94
N LYS A 52 -6.80 25.55 -10.10
CA LYS A 52 -7.39 24.25 -10.49
C LYS A 52 -6.31 23.19 -10.74
N VAL A 53 -5.21 23.54 -11.40
CA VAL A 53 -4.09 22.63 -11.65
C VAL A 53 -3.42 22.20 -10.34
N ASP A 54 -3.15 23.15 -9.45
CA ASP A 54 -2.56 22.88 -8.14
C ASP A 54 -3.46 21.94 -7.31
N LYS A 55 -4.79 22.16 -7.34
CA LYS A 55 -5.76 21.25 -6.72
C LYS A 55 -5.75 19.85 -7.34
N LEU A 56 -5.66 19.74 -8.67
CA LEU A 56 -5.58 18.44 -9.35
C LEU A 56 -4.29 17.70 -9.00
N TYR A 57 -3.16 18.40 -8.86
CA TYR A 57 -1.92 17.80 -8.39
C TYR A 57 -2.00 17.34 -6.94
N GLN A 58 -2.59 18.14 -6.05
CA GLN A 58 -2.84 17.75 -4.67
C GLN A 58 -3.72 16.48 -4.58
N GLU A 59 -4.80 16.42 -5.35
CA GLU A 59 -5.68 15.24 -5.40
C GLU A 59 -4.98 14.00 -6.00
N ALA A 60 -4.16 14.20 -7.03
CA ALA A 60 -3.35 13.14 -7.62
C ALA A 60 -2.30 12.61 -6.64
N GLU A 61 -1.72 13.49 -5.83
CA GLU A 61 -0.75 13.12 -4.81
C GLU A 61 -1.40 12.36 -3.65
N ALA A 62 -2.55 12.82 -3.14
CA ALA A 62 -3.32 12.06 -2.16
C ALA A 62 -3.71 10.66 -2.66
N ALA A 63 -4.04 10.53 -3.96
CA ALA A 63 -4.30 9.24 -4.57
C ALA A 63 -3.01 8.40 -4.73
N THR A 64 -1.86 9.04 -4.95
CA THR A 64 -0.54 8.40 -5.02
C THR A 64 -0.16 7.80 -3.67
N GLU A 65 -0.35 8.52 -2.57
CA GLU A 65 -0.08 7.99 -1.21
C GLU A 65 -0.96 6.80 -0.87
N LYS A 66 -2.25 6.84 -1.24
CA LYS A 66 -3.15 5.69 -1.08
C LYS A 66 -2.74 4.51 -1.97
N TYR A 67 -2.34 4.77 -3.23
CA TYR A 67 -1.82 3.75 -4.13
C TYR A 67 -0.58 3.07 -3.54
N ASN A 68 0.38 3.86 -3.06
CA ASN A 68 1.62 3.36 -2.47
C ASN A 68 1.34 2.50 -1.22
N GLY A 69 0.43 2.93 -0.36
CA GLY A 69 0.03 2.13 0.82
C GLY A 69 -0.71 0.84 0.45
N ALA A 70 -1.58 0.87 -0.57
CA ALA A 70 -2.21 -0.35 -1.08
C ALA A 70 -1.17 -1.30 -1.71
N LYS A 71 -0.11 -0.75 -2.32
CA LYS A 71 0.96 -1.51 -2.97
C LYS A 71 1.79 -2.26 -1.94
N GLU A 72 2.28 -1.59 -0.90
CA GLU A 72 3.01 -2.24 0.21
C GLU A 72 2.19 -3.38 0.82
N LYS A 73 0.90 -3.14 1.07
CA LYS A 73 0.02 -4.16 1.65
C LYS A 73 -0.24 -5.32 0.68
N ALA A 74 -0.29 -5.08 -0.63
CA ALA A 74 -0.43 -6.12 -1.65
C ALA A 74 0.82 -6.98 -1.74
N GLU A 75 2.00 -6.37 -1.70
CA GLU A 75 3.29 -7.08 -1.68
C GLU A 75 3.40 -7.95 -0.43
N ALA A 76 3.07 -7.40 0.75
CA ALA A 76 3.07 -8.16 2.00
C ALA A 76 2.08 -9.33 2.00
N ALA A 77 0.85 -9.14 1.48
CA ALA A 77 -0.12 -10.22 1.33
C ALA A 77 0.35 -11.30 0.35
N GLY A 78 1.01 -10.89 -0.74
CA GLY A 78 1.61 -11.82 -1.70
C GLY A 78 2.71 -12.68 -1.09
N GLN A 79 3.59 -12.08 -0.27
CA GLN A 79 4.64 -12.82 0.44
C GLN A 79 4.04 -13.79 1.46
N ARG A 80 3.09 -13.35 2.29
CA ARG A 80 2.41 -14.24 3.26
C ARG A 80 1.69 -15.39 2.57
N LEU A 81 1.02 -15.14 1.45
CA LEU A 81 0.38 -16.20 0.66
C LEU A 81 1.40 -17.25 0.21
N LYS A 82 2.55 -16.82 -0.32
CA LYS A 82 3.63 -17.73 -0.72
C LYS A 82 4.14 -18.55 0.45
N ASP A 83 4.42 -17.89 1.58
CA ASP A 83 4.95 -18.57 2.77
C ASP A 83 3.96 -19.62 3.33
N LEU A 84 2.65 -19.33 3.29
CA LEU A 84 1.59 -20.26 3.70
C LEU A 84 1.47 -21.45 2.73
N GLN A 85 1.56 -21.20 1.42
CA GLN A 85 1.56 -22.26 0.41
C GLN A 85 2.77 -23.18 0.56
N ASP A 86 3.96 -22.61 0.76
CA ASP A 86 5.20 -23.37 0.97
C ASP A 86 5.14 -24.21 2.26
N GLN A 87 4.54 -23.67 3.33
CA GLN A 87 4.31 -24.42 4.57
C GLN A 87 3.31 -25.57 4.38
N ALA A 88 2.21 -25.32 3.66
CA ALA A 88 1.21 -26.35 3.37
C ALA A 88 1.82 -27.48 2.54
N ALA A 89 2.60 -27.17 1.51
CA ALA A 89 3.29 -28.16 0.68
C ALA A 89 4.22 -29.06 1.50
N ARG A 90 5.05 -28.47 2.39
CA ARG A 90 5.93 -29.25 3.28
C ARG A 90 5.16 -30.14 4.24
N LYS A 91 4.00 -29.70 4.75
CA LYS A 91 3.16 -30.54 5.63
C LYS A 91 2.45 -31.64 4.84
N GLU A 92 2.02 -31.37 3.61
CA GLU A 92 1.44 -32.38 2.72
C GLU A 92 2.44 -33.48 2.37
N GLU A 93 3.70 -33.15 2.15
CA GLU A 93 4.77 -34.13 1.97
C GLU A 93 4.93 -35.05 3.19
N ARG A 94 4.99 -34.46 4.40
CA ARG A 94 5.07 -35.25 5.64
C ARG A 94 3.83 -36.11 5.87
N LEU A 95 2.65 -35.62 5.52
CA LEU A 95 1.40 -36.36 5.59
C LEU A 95 1.41 -37.56 4.64
N ASN A 96 1.94 -37.39 3.42
CA ASN A 96 2.08 -38.49 2.47
C ASN A 96 3.05 -39.54 2.98
N SER A 97 4.22 -39.16 3.51
CA SER A 97 5.14 -40.13 4.14
C SER A 97 4.50 -40.89 5.32
N ALA A 98 3.70 -40.21 6.14
CA ALA A 98 2.99 -40.84 7.25
C ALA A 98 1.89 -41.80 6.75
N ARG A 99 1.19 -41.45 5.67
CA ARG A 99 0.20 -42.32 5.01
C ARG A 99 0.85 -43.55 4.40
N ASP A 100 2.00 -43.42 3.75
CA ASP A 100 2.73 -44.53 3.17
C ASP A 100 3.21 -45.50 4.27
N ALA A 101 3.73 -44.96 5.38
CA ALA A 101 4.12 -45.75 6.53
C ALA A 101 2.93 -46.54 7.11
N LEU A 102 1.78 -45.87 7.35
CA LEU A 102 0.56 -46.55 7.81
C LEU A 102 0.04 -47.59 6.81
N GLY A 103 0.10 -47.28 5.50
CA GLY A 103 -0.29 -48.19 4.43
C GLY A 103 0.57 -49.46 4.40
N SER A 104 1.89 -49.32 4.62
CA SER A 104 2.80 -50.46 4.70
C SER A 104 2.49 -51.39 5.89
N VAL A 105 2.14 -50.81 7.05
CA VAL A 105 1.73 -51.56 8.25
C VAL A 105 0.39 -52.27 8.00
N ALA A 106 -0.60 -51.57 7.43
CA ALA A 106 -1.90 -52.15 7.11
C ALA A 106 -1.79 -53.29 6.09
N ALA A 107 -0.94 -53.14 5.07
CA ALA A 107 -0.68 -54.19 4.08
C ALA A 107 0.03 -55.42 4.69
N ALA A 108 0.91 -55.22 5.67
CA ALA A 108 1.53 -56.32 6.41
C ALA A 108 0.49 -57.08 7.26
N GLN A 109 -0.38 -56.38 7.99
CA GLN A 109 -1.46 -56.97 8.77
C GLN A 109 -2.45 -57.75 7.90
N TYR A 110 -2.81 -57.21 6.73
CA TYR A 110 -3.69 -57.89 5.76
C TYR A 110 -3.06 -59.20 5.25
N ARG A 111 -1.76 -59.18 4.89
CA ARG A 111 -1.03 -60.38 4.44
C ARG A 111 -0.89 -61.44 5.53
N ALA A 112 -0.85 -61.04 6.80
CA ALA A 112 -0.86 -61.95 7.94
C ALA A 112 -2.22 -62.63 8.19
N GLY A 113 -3.22 -62.40 7.32
CA GLY A 113 -4.50 -63.09 7.33
C GLY A 113 -5.57 -62.42 8.20
N GLY A 114 -5.35 -61.20 8.69
CA GLY A 114 -6.33 -60.43 9.45
C GLY A 114 -6.69 -61.01 10.83
N LEU A 115 -6.00 -62.07 11.27
CA LEU A 115 -6.09 -62.55 12.64
C LEU A 115 -5.45 -61.52 13.57
N ASP A 116 -6.20 -61.08 14.58
CA ASP A 116 -5.68 -60.19 15.61
C ASP A 116 -4.40 -60.80 16.21
N PRO A 117 -3.32 -60.03 16.45
CA PRO A 117 -2.11 -60.56 17.08
C PRO A 117 -2.39 -61.31 18.38
N ALA A 118 -3.42 -60.93 19.14
CA ALA A 118 -3.86 -61.65 20.34
C ALA A 118 -4.58 -62.99 20.02
N MET A 119 -5.21 -63.13 18.85
CA MET A 119 -5.78 -64.42 18.40
C MET A 119 -4.73 -65.35 17.80
N GLN A 120 -3.76 -64.85 17.02
CA GLN A 120 -2.61 -65.66 16.58
C GLN A 120 -1.84 -66.21 17.77
N LEU A 121 -1.82 -65.44 18.85
CA LEU A 121 -1.22 -65.79 20.12
C LEU A 121 -2.02 -66.80 20.96
N ALA A 122 -3.35 -66.67 21.05
CA ALA A 122 -4.21 -67.62 21.77
C ALA A 122 -4.16 -69.04 21.17
N LEU A 123 -3.71 -69.14 19.92
CA LEU A 123 -3.51 -70.38 19.17
C LEU A 123 -2.04 -70.85 19.19
N SER A 124 -1.17 -70.22 19.97
CA SER A 124 0.27 -70.54 20.06
C SER A 124 0.54 -71.65 21.09
N ASP A 125 1.39 -72.61 20.72
CA ASP A 125 1.75 -73.75 21.56
C ASP A 125 2.78 -73.43 22.67
N ASP A 126 3.23 -72.17 22.82
CA ASP A 126 4.35 -71.79 23.70
C ASP A 126 4.11 -70.46 24.48
N PRO A 127 3.54 -70.53 25.70
CA PRO A 127 3.10 -69.35 26.47
C PRO A 127 4.22 -68.52 27.11
N ASP A 128 5.43 -69.05 27.30
CA ASP A 128 6.56 -68.26 27.85
C ASP A 128 7.09 -67.25 26.81
N ARG A 129 7.12 -67.66 25.54
CA ARG A 129 7.43 -66.79 24.40
C ARG A 129 6.43 -65.64 24.23
N TYR A 130 5.21 -65.77 24.75
CA TYR A 130 4.25 -64.67 24.72
C TYR A 130 4.70 -63.50 25.59
N LEU A 131 5.06 -63.79 26.85
CA LEU A 131 5.42 -62.75 27.82
C LEU A 131 6.66 -61.97 27.36
N GLU A 132 7.60 -62.63 26.67
CA GLU A 132 8.74 -61.98 26.02
C GLU A 132 8.35 -61.07 24.85
N ASN A 133 7.28 -61.39 24.11
CA ASN A 133 6.83 -60.65 22.93
C ASN A 133 5.73 -59.61 23.19
N ALA A 134 5.06 -59.66 24.35
CA ALA A 134 3.95 -58.78 24.71
C ALA A 134 4.37 -57.29 24.74
N GLU A 135 5.56 -56.99 25.29
CA GLU A 135 6.12 -55.63 25.32
C GLU A 135 6.40 -55.09 23.91
N PHE A 136 6.74 -55.97 22.96
CA PHE A 136 6.96 -55.59 21.56
C PHE A 136 5.64 -55.23 20.86
N VAL A 137 4.59 -56.01 21.07
CA VAL A 137 3.25 -55.76 20.52
C VAL A 137 2.67 -54.46 21.07
N GLU A 138 2.79 -54.21 22.38
CA GLU A 138 2.31 -52.98 23.01
C GLU A 138 3.04 -51.74 22.46
N ARG A 139 4.37 -51.80 22.34
CA ARG A 139 5.17 -50.71 21.74
C ARG A 139 4.80 -50.46 20.28
N ALA A 140 4.54 -51.51 19.50
CA ALA A 140 4.08 -51.40 18.12
C ALA A 140 2.70 -50.73 18.04
N GLY A 141 1.75 -51.14 18.87
CA GLY A 141 0.42 -50.54 18.97
C GLY A 141 0.46 -49.06 19.37
N ASN A 142 1.25 -48.72 20.38
CA ASN A 142 1.46 -47.34 20.82
C ASN A 142 2.06 -46.46 19.71
N ARG A 143 3.03 -46.98 18.95
CA ARG A 143 3.60 -46.29 17.80
C ARG A 143 2.59 -46.07 16.68
N GLN A 144 1.73 -47.06 16.42
CA GLN A 144 0.67 -46.94 15.40
C GLN A 144 -0.38 -45.91 15.81
N ASN A 145 -0.82 -45.93 17.06
CA ASN A 145 -1.73 -44.93 17.62
C ASN A 145 -1.15 -43.51 17.55
N ALA A 146 0.14 -43.35 17.91
CA ALA A 146 0.84 -42.07 17.79
C ALA A 146 0.93 -41.58 16.33
N THR A 147 1.16 -42.49 15.38
CA THR A 147 1.24 -42.16 13.95
C THR A 147 -0.14 -41.70 13.41
N VAL A 148 -1.22 -42.41 13.76
CA VAL A 148 -2.59 -42.03 13.40
C VAL A 148 -2.97 -40.68 14.02
N ALA A 149 -2.62 -40.45 15.29
CA ALA A 149 -2.84 -39.16 15.95
C ALA A 149 -2.06 -38.04 15.23
N GLY A 150 -0.81 -38.30 14.85
CA GLY A 150 0.02 -37.38 14.06
C GLY A 150 -0.58 -37.03 12.70
N VAL A 151 -1.12 -38.02 11.96
CA VAL A 151 -1.82 -37.80 10.68
C VAL A 151 -3.04 -36.90 10.86
N ARG A 152 -3.86 -37.15 11.90
CA ARG A 152 -5.03 -36.32 12.20
C ARG A 152 -4.62 -34.87 12.50
N GLU A 153 -3.53 -34.68 13.24
CA GLU A 153 -2.99 -33.35 13.51
C GLU A 153 -2.51 -32.64 12.24
N GLN A 154 -1.70 -33.32 11.43
CA GLN A 154 -1.20 -32.77 10.17
C GLN A 154 -2.34 -32.34 9.23
N LEU A 155 -3.43 -33.13 9.15
CA LEU A 155 -4.60 -32.78 8.37
C LEU A 155 -5.24 -31.46 8.85
N ARG A 156 -5.41 -31.29 10.18
CA ARG A 156 -5.94 -30.05 10.77
C ARG A 156 -5.05 -28.86 10.47
N GLU A 157 -3.73 -29.00 10.62
CA GLU A 157 -2.78 -27.93 10.34
C GLU A 157 -2.78 -27.53 8.85
N ILE A 158 -2.83 -28.50 7.93
CA ILE A 158 -2.91 -28.23 6.48
C ILE A 158 -4.21 -27.48 6.15
N GLU A 159 -5.33 -27.88 6.73
CA GLU A 159 -6.61 -27.18 6.55
C GLU A 159 -6.54 -25.73 7.03
N GLN A 160 -5.95 -25.49 8.21
CA GLN A 160 -5.73 -24.14 8.74
C GLN A 160 -4.85 -23.29 7.83
N LEU A 161 -3.73 -23.84 7.34
CA LEU A 161 -2.83 -23.14 6.41
C LEU A 161 -3.53 -22.79 5.10
N ARG A 162 -4.30 -23.73 4.53
CA ARG A 162 -5.09 -23.51 3.31
C ARG A 162 -6.17 -22.44 3.53
N GLY A 163 -6.83 -22.45 4.69
CA GLY A 163 -7.79 -21.41 5.09
C GLY A 163 -7.13 -20.02 5.17
N ALA A 164 -5.99 -19.91 5.85
CA ALA A 164 -5.23 -18.67 5.94
C ALA A 164 -4.75 -18.18 4.56
N ALA A 165 -4.28 -19.10 3.70
CA ALA A 165 -3.88 -18.77 2.33
C ALA A 165 -5.05 -18.24 1.52
N HIS A 166 -6.26 -18.80 1.68
CA HIS A 166 -7.45 -18.29 1.01
C HIS A 166 -7.83 -16.86 1.43
N ILE A 167 -7.67 -16.54 2.72
CA ILE A 167 -7.88 -15.19 3.26
C ILE A 167 -6.87 -14.21 2.63
N GLU A 168 -5.58 -14.54 2.62
CA GLU A 168 -4.54 -13.69 2.02
C GLU A 168 -4.74 -13.52 0.50
N LEU A 169 -5.15 -14.57 -0.21
CA LEU A 169 -5.50 -14.48 -1.63
C LEU A 169 -6.66 -13.51 -1.87
N THR A 170 -7.69 -13.55 -1.03
CA THR A 170 -8.82 -12.62 -1.10
C THR A 170 -8.38 -11.18 -0.81
N SER A 171 -7.53 -11.00 0.21
CA SER A 171 -6.92 -9.70 0.52
C SER A 171 -6.11 -9.16 -0.67
N LEU A 172 -5.26 -9.99 -1.27
CA LEU A 172 -4.44 -9.63 -2.42
C LEU A 172 -5.28 -9.22 -3.63
N LYS A 173 -6.38 -9.95 -3.92
CA LYS A 173 -7.33 -9.60 -5.00
C LYS A 173 -7.99 -8.25 -4.75
N SER A 174 -8.45 -8.00 -3.52
CA SER A 174 -9.03 -6.71 -3.14
C SER A 174 -8.04 -5.55 -3.34
N ARG A 175 -6.82 -5.70 -2.81
CA ARG A 175 -5.76 -4.68 -2.94
C ARG A 175 -5.34 -4.42 -4.38
N ARG A 176 -5.29 -5.44 -5.23
CA ARG A 176 -5.04 -5.27 -6.67
C ARG A 176 -6.15 -4.45 -7.35
N THR A 177 -7.38 -4.55 -6.89
CA THR A 177 -8.50 -3.73 -7.38
C THR A 177 -8.34 -2.27 -6.92
N GLU A 178 -8.01 -2.04 -5.64
CA GLU A 178 -7.71 -0.70 -5.11
C GLU A 178 -6.57 -0.02 -5.88
N LEU A 179 -5.49 -0.76 -6.18
CA LEU A 179 -4.37 -0.26 -6.97
C LEU A 179 -4.79 0.20 -8.37
N LYS A 180 -5.65 -0.58 -9.04
CA LYS A 180 -6.18 -0.20 -10.37
C LYS A 180 -7.03 1.07 -10.29
N GLN A 181 -7.87 1.18 -9.26
CA GLN A 181 -8.72 2.34 -9.03
C GLN A 181 -7.88 3.60 -8.77
N HIS A 182 -6.94 3.55 -7.83
CA HIS A 182 -6.07 4.68 -7.53
C HIS A 182 -5.21 5.07 -8.73
N LYS A 183 -4.65 4.09 -9.46
CA LYS A 183 -3.91 4.36 -10.71
C LYS A 183 -4.78 5.13 -11.71
N LYS A 184 -6.03 4.73 -11.91
CA LYS A 184 -6.97 5.44 -12.79
C LYS A 184 -7.23 6.87 -12.31
N THR A 185 -7.43 7.07 -11.01
CA THR A 185 -7.60 8.41 -10.43
C THR A 185 -6.38 9.28 -10.68
N ILE A 186 -5.17 8.77 -10.42
CA ILE A 186 -3.91 9.50 -10.60
C ILE A 186 -3.75 9.90 -12.07
N THR A 187 -3.85 8.94 -13.00
CA THR A 187 -3.69 9.24 -14.43
C THR A 187 -4.76 10.18 -14.95
N GLY A 188 -6.01 10.06 -14.46
CA GLY A 188 -7.10 10.95 -14.80
C GLY A 188 -6.85 12.39 -14.35
N LYS A 189 -6.48 12.59 -13.07
CA LYS A 189 -6.20 13.92 -12.50
C LYS A 189 -4.99 14.58 -13.16
N LEU A 190 -3.92 13.82 -13.39
CA LEU A 190 -2.74 14.31 -14.12
C LEU A 190 -3.07 14.65 -15.57
N GLY A 191 -3.94 13.86 -16.23
CA GLY A 191 -4.43 14.15 -17.58
C GLY A 191 -5.23 15.45 -17.64
N SER A 192 -6.16 15.65 -16.72
CA SER A 192 -6.93 16.90 -16.59
C SER A 192 -6.02 18.11 -16.32
N ALA A 193 -5.00 17.96 -15.48
CA ALA A 193 -4.05 19.04 -15.19
C ALA A 193 -3.27 19.43 -16.46
N ARG A 194 -2.79 18.46 -17.23
CA ARG A 194 -2.11 18.70 -18.53
C ARG A 194 -3.03 19.39 -19.53
N GLN A 195 -4.30 18.98 -19.61
CA GLN A 195 -5.28 19.60 -20.51
C GLN A 195 -5.62 21.05 -20.11
N LEU A 196 -5.66 21.35 -18.81
CA LEU A 196 -5.84 22.72 -18.34
C LEU A 196 -4.61 23.59 -18.65
N LEU A 197 -3.41 23.08 -18.40
CA LEU A 197 -2.16 23.77 -18.73
C LEU A 197 -2.01 23.99 -20.24
N SER A 198 -2.47 23.04 -21.08
CA SER A 198 -2.41 23.18 -22.54
C SER A 198 -3.33 24.27 -23.10
N ARG A 199 -4.30 24.76 -22.31
CA ARG A 199 -5.19 25.87 -22.68
C ARG A 199 -4.62 27.25 -22.34
N LEU A 200 -3.59 27.33 -21.49
CA LEU A 200 -2.87 28.58 -21.23
C LEU A 200 -1.92 28.90 -22.39
N ASP A 201 -1.81 30.17 -22.75
CA ASP A 201 -0.93 30.67 -23.82
C ASP A 201 0.56 30.38 -23.49
N PRO A 202 1.42 29.99 -24.46
CA PRO A 202 2.86 29.81 -24.24
C PRO A 202 3.57 30.95 -23.49
N GLN A 203 3.14 32.21 -23.67
CA GLN A 203 3.71 33.35 -22.94
C GLN A 203 3.31 33.36 -21.46
N GLU A 204 2.11 32.91 -21.11
CA GLU A 204 1.63 32.79 -19.73
C GLU A 204 2.23 31.58 -19.01
N ARG A 205 2.55 30.52 -19.77
CA ARG A 205 3.31 29.37 -19.25
C ARG A 205 4.70 29.75 -18.78
N SER A 206 5.29 30.83 -19.27
CA SER A 206 6.65 31.29 -18.93
C SER A 206 6.73 32.13 -17.66
N ARG A 207 5.58 32.46 -17.03
CA ARG A 207 5.54 33.22 -15.77
C ARG A 207 6.03 32.35 -14.59
N PRO A 208 6.72 32.94 -13.60
CA PRO A 208 7.16 32.21 -12.40
C PRO A 208 5.96 31.54 -11.71
N GLY A 209 6.02 30.21 -11.52
CA GLY A 209 4.92 29.42 -10.91
C GLY A 209 4.01 28.68 -11.90
N VAL A 210 4.23 28.79 -13.21
CA VAL A 210 3.52 28.02 -14.27
C VAL A 210 4.50 27.28 -15.21
N SER A 211 5.78 27.66 -15.27
CA SER A 211 6.77 27.04 -16.16
C SER A 211 7.59 25.93 -15.49
N PRO A 212 7.66 24.70 -16.06
CA PRO A 212 8.61 23.68 -15.65
C PRO A 212 10.07 23.99 -16.05
N ASP A 213 10.28 24.86 -17.05
CA ASP A 213 11.58 25.02 -17.74
C ASP A 213 12.48 26.16 -17.22
N ARG A 214 12.04 26.97 -16.25
CA ARG A 214 12.87 28.07 -15.71
C ARG A 214 13.70 27.67 -14.48
N ALA A 215 13.64 26.41 -14.04
CA ALA A 215 14.55 25.90 -13.01
C ALA A 215 15.92 25.47 -13.59
N THR A 216 16.06 25.38 -14.92
CA THR A 216 17.30 24.90 -15.57
C THR A 216 18.17 25.99 -16.19
N ARG A 217 17.75 27.28 -16.17
CA ARG A 217 18.49 28.40 -16.81
C ARG A 217 18.57 29.69 -15.98
N SER A 218 18.76 29.61 -14.68
CA SER A 218 19.29 30.75 -13.90
C SER A 218 20.81 30.73 -13.95
N THR A 219 21.39 31.29 -15.01
CA THR A 219 22.78 31.77 -15.08
C THR A 219 22.86 33.24 -14.65
N GLY A 220 22.19 33.59 -13.54
CA GLY A 220 22.45 34.84 -12.80
C GLY A 220 23.59 34.62 -11.81
N PRO A 221 24.18 35.69 -11.21
CA PRO A 221 25.34 35.57 -10.36
C PRO A 221 25.13 34.46 -9.33
N ARG A 222 26.09 33.53 -9.22
CA ARG A 222 26.13 32.52 -8.17
C ARG A 222 26.30 33.25 -6.84
N ASP A 223 25.22 33.84 -6.35
CA ASP A 223 25.17 34.44 -5.04
C ASP A 223 25.07 33.27 -4.06
N THR A 224 26.24 32.70 -3.76
CA THR A 224 26.47 31.71 -2.73
C THR A 224 25.49 30.53 -2.75
N LEU A 225 25.54 29.74 -3.83
CA LEU A 225 25.38 28.29 -3.66
C LEU A 225 26.62 27.81 -2.90
N THR A 226 26.67 28.11 -1.60
CA THR A 226 27.54 27.39 -0.69
C THR A 226 27.07 25.95 -0.80
N ALA A 227 27.78 25.14 -1.57
CA ALA A 227 27.95 23.76 -1.18
C ALA A 227 28.78 23.84 0.09
N PRO A 228 28.23 23.52 1.27
CA PRO A 228 29.10 23.35 2.42
C PRO A 228 29.37 21.85 2.48
N GLY A 229 30.66 21.50 2.42
CA GLY A 229 31.17 20.36 3.21
C GLY A 229 30.96 20.55 4.72
N ALA A 230 30.01 21.38 5.14
CA ALA A 230 29.51 21.52 6.49
C ALA A 230 28.06 21.02 6.48
N ALA A 231 27.83 19.94 7.23
CA ALA A 231 26.52 19.64 7.78
C ALA A 231 25.80 20.94 8.18
N PRO A 232 24.48 21.11 7.95
CA PRO A 232 23.78 22.19 8.61
C PRO A 232 24.06 22.04 10.11
N SER A 233 24.79 22.99 10.70
CA SER A 233 25.32 22.93 12.07
C SER A 233 24.24 22.85 13.16
N GLN A 234 22.98 22.72 12.75
CA GLN A 234 21.77 22.62 13.57
C GLN A 234 21.01 21.30 13.40
N ALA A 235 21.45 20.38 12.53
CA ALA A 235 20.82 19.06 12.43
C ALA A 235 20.99 18.30 13.77
N PRO A 236 19.94 17.65 14.29
CA PRO A 236 19.97 17.01 15.61
C PRO A 236 20.81 15.73 15.66
N SER A 237 21.21 15.18 14.52
CA SER A 237 22.02 13.96 14.42
C SER A 237 22.80 13.87 13.12
N SER A 238 23.84 13.03 13.08
CA SER A 238 24.58 12.72 11.84
C SER A 238 23.68 12.14 10.76
N ARG A 239 22.66 11.35 11.14
CA ARG A 239 21.65 10.80 10.23
C ARG A 239 20.79 11.88 9.60
N ALA A 240 20.28 12.82 10.42
CA ALA A 240 19.51 13.95 9.93
C ALA A 240 20.36 14.82 8.96
N SER A 241 21.61 15.08 9.32
CA SER A 241 22.55 15.78 8.43
C SER A 241 22.78 15.05 7.10
N ALA A 242 22.99 13.73 7.13
CA ALA A 242 23.19 12.92 5.93
C ALA A 242 21.94 12.89 5.03
N ALA A 243 20.74 12.80 5.62
CA ALA A 243 19.49 12.86 4.88
C ALA A 243 19.30 14.22 4.20
N VAL A 244 19.58 15.33 4.89
CA VAL A 244 19.55 16.67 4.31
C VAL A 244 20.57 16.81 3.17
N ALA A 245 21.80 16.35 3.36
CA ALA A 245 22.84 16.37 2.33
C ALA A 245 22.43 15.58 1.08
N TYR A 246 21.83 14.39 1.26
CA TYR A 246 21.28 13.62 0.15
C TYR A 246 20.17 14.39 -0.57
N ALA A 247 19.24 15.01 0.16
CA ALA A 247 18.15 15.79 -0.44
C ALA A 247 18.67 16.96 -1.29
N TYR A 248 19.72 17.66 -0.84
CA TYR A 248 20.39 18.69 -1.62
C TYR A 248 21.01 18.16 -2.92
N GLN A 249 21.63 16.97 -2.88
CA GLN A 249 22.19 16.33 -4.09
C GLN A 249 21.10 15.93 -5.10
N LYS A 250 19.84 15.85 -4.67
CA LYS A 250 18.71 15.47 -5.54
C LYS A 250 17.92 16.66 -6.07
N LEU A 251 18.29 17.90 -5.75
CA LEU A 251 17.72 19.08 -6.39
C LEU A 251 17.78 18.96 -7.91
N GLY A 252 16.67 19.28 -8.59
CA GLY A 252 16.53 19.13 -10.03
C GLY A 252 16.07 17.74 -10.51
N SER A 253 16.05 16.72 -9.65
CA SER A 253 15.54 15.39 -10.03
C SER A 253 14.05 15.45 -10.40
N PRO A 254 13.61 14.76 -11.45
CA PRO A 254 12.22 14.79 -11.88
C PRO A 254 11.26 14.14 -10.86
N TYR A 255 10.04 14.68 -10.80
CA TYR A 255 8.96 14.05 -10.08
C TYR A 255 8.37 12.88 -10.88
N VAL A 256 8.30 11.70 -10.28
CA VAL A 256 7.58 10.54 -10.83
C VAL A 256 6.80 9.87 -9.71
N TRP A 257 5.46 9.85 -9.85
CA TRP A 257 4.58 9.22 -8.86
C TRP A 257 4.99 7.75 -8.62
N GLY A 258 5.13 7.36 -7.36
CA GLY A 258 5.59 6.03 -6.97
C GLY A 258 7.11 5.84 -6.92
N ALA A 259 7.92 6.78 -7.45
CA ALA A 259 9.37 6.62 -7.51
C ALA A 259 10.08 6.89 -6.17
N THR A 260 11.11 6.08 -5.87
CA THR A 260 11.85 6.10 -4.60
C THR A 260 13.37 6.28 -4.80
N GLY A 261 13.76 6.86 -5.93
CA GLY A 261 15.15 7.13 -6.30
C GLY A 261 15.85 6.03 -7.12
N PRO A 262 17.14 6.24 -7.47
CA PRO A 262 17.93 7.42 -7.12
C PRO A 262 17.77 8.62 -8.08
N ASN A 263 17.08 8.43 -9.21
CA ASN A 263 17.03 9.40 -10.32
C ASN A 263 15.69 10.15 -10.45
N ALA A 264 14.64 9.69 -9.77
CA ALA A 264 13.31 10.31 -9.77
C ALA A 264 12.60 9.99 -8.45
N PHE A 265 11.71 10.87 -8.01
CA PHE A 265 11.08 10.76 -6.70
C PHE A 265 9.61 11.21 -6.74
N ASP A 266 8.77 10.65 -5.88
CA ASP A 266 7.64 11.39 -5.31
C ASP A 266 7.99 11.94 -3.92
N CYS A 267 7.08 12.67 -3.28
CA CYS A 267 7.37 13.38 -2.03
C CYS A 267 7.88 12.45 -0.92
N SER A 268 7.14 11.39 -0.64
CA SER A 268 7.47 10.38 0.37
C SER A 268 8.61 9.46 -0.06
N GLY A 269 8.80 9.24 -1.36
CA GLY A 269 9.93 8.52 -1.94
C GLY A 269 11.26 9.27 -1.83
N LEU A 270 11.26 10.60 -1.93
CA LEU A 270 12.44 11.44 -1.68
C LEU A 270 12.88 11.32 -0.22
N VAL A 271 11.93 11.47 0.71
CA VAL A 271 12.16 11.31 2.15
C VAL A 271 12.73 9.93 2.48
N GLN A 272 12.09 8.88 1.95
CA GLN A 272 12.54 7.51 2.15
C GLN A 272 13.96 7.30 1.62
N ALA A 273 14.29 7.84 0.44
CA ALA A 273 15.61 7.69 -0.15
C ALA A 273 16.70 8.45 0.63
N ALA A 274 16.38 9.66 1.10
CA ALA A 274 17.29 10.48 1.89
C ALA A 274 17.67 9.80 3.21
N TYR A 275 16.67 9.29 3.94
CA TYR A 275 16.92 8.60 5.20
C TYR A 275 17.53 7.20 4.99
N ARG A 276 17.20 6.51 3.90
CA ARG A 276 17.87 5.26 3.53
C ARG A 276 19.36 5.47 3.28
N ALA A 277 19.75 6.56 2.61
CA ALA A 277 21.15 6.94 2.44
C ALA A 277 21.84 7.27 3.77
N ALA A 278 21.07 7.73 4.77
CA ALA A 278 21.52 7.94 6.14
C ALA A 278 21.42 6.68 7.04
N GLY A 279 21.13 5.50 6.48
CA GLY A 279 21.04 4.24 7.21
C GLY A 279 19.75 4.04 8.02
N VAL A 280 18.69 4.80 7.75
CA VAL A 280 17.38 4.67 8.41
C VAL A 280 16.31 4.22 7.40
N SER A 281 15.62 3.14 7.71
CA SER A 281 14.48 2.67 6.91
C SER A 281 13.21 3.41 7.33
N LEU A 282 12.64 4.19 6.42
CA LEU A 282 11.34 4.83 6.60
C LEU A 282 10.24 4.09 5.81
N PRO A 283 9.00 4.06 6.32
CA PRO A 283 7.89 3.47 5.60
C PRO A 283 7.57 4.30 4.34
N ARG A 284 6.86 3.70 3.36
CA ARG A 284 6.74 4.30 2.02
C ARG A 284 5.85 5.53 1.95
N THR A 285 4.84 5.64 2.83
CA THR A 285 3.75 6.62 2.67
C THR A 285 3.84 7.75 3.67
N THR A 286 3.35 8.93 3.31
CA THR A 286 3.21 10.07 4.24
C THR A 286 2.44 9.71 5.50
N TYR A 287 1.38 8.91 5.37
CA TYR A 287 0.52 8.42 6.46
C TYR A 287 1.28 7.64 7.53
N SER A 288 2.32 6.92 7.12
CA SER A 288 3.15 6.12 8.03
C SER A 288 4.40 6.87 8.46
N GLN A 289 4.99 7.68 7.57
CA GLN A 289 6.17 8.51 7.86
C GLN A 289 5.90 9.53 8.97
N ILE A 290 4.69 10.08 9.05
CA ILE A 290 4.33 11.02 10.13
C ILE A 290 4.36 10.34 11.52
N ALA A 291 4.27 9.02 11.60
CA ALA A 291 4.39 8.25 12.82
C ALA A 291 5.77 7.60 13.01
N ALA A 292 6.73 7.82 12.10
CA ALA A 292 8.03 7.15 12.09
C ALA A 292 9.07 7.80 13.02
N GLY A 293 8.65 8.60 14.00
CA GLY A 293 9.55 9.30 14.90
C GLY A 293 8.81 10.17 15.92
N ARG A 294 9.55 11.04 16.61
CA ARG A 294 9.01 11.94 17.63
C ARG A 294 8.28 13.10 16.95
N ARG A 295 7.04 13.38 17.36
CA ARG A 295 6.32 14.59 16.92
C ARG A 295 7.03 15.84 17.42
N VAL A 296 7.13 16.84 16.56
CA VAL A 296 7.77 18.12 16.87
C VAL A 296 6.83 19.27 16.50
N SER A 297 6.80 20.30 17.36
CA SER A 297 6.07 21.52 17.04
C SER A 297 6.79 22.31 15.95
N ARG A 298 6.07 23.21 15.27
CA ARG A 298 6.63 24.01 14.17
C ARG A 298 7.79 24.91 14.65
N SER A 299 7.76 25.39 15.89
CA SER A 299 8.81 26.21 16.50
C SER A 299 10.07 25.43 16.88
N GLU A 300 9.99 24.11 16.97
CA GLU A 300 11.12 23.24 17.35
C GLU A 300 11.80 22.59 16.13
N LEU A 301 11.40 22.96 14.92
CA LEU A 301 11.90 22.35 13.69
C LEU A 301 13.42 22.52 13.56
N LEU A 302 14.11 21.41 13.33
CA LEU A 302 15.54 21.34 13.06
C LEU A 302 15.80 20.66 11.71
N PRO A 303 16.87 21.03 10.98
CA PRO A 303 17.20 20.42 9.70
C PRO A 303 17.20 18.88 9.76
N GLY A 304 16.46 18.25 8.86
CA GLY A 304 16.21 16.82 8.81
C GLY A 304 14.80 16.43 9.24
N ASP A 305 14.09 17.24 10.04
CA ASP A 305 12.72 16.96 10.42
C ASP A 305 11.81 16.81 9.18
N LEU A 306 10.91 15.83 9.22
CA LEU A 306 9.92 15.62 8.18
C LEU A 306 8.75 16.59 8.41
N VAL A 307 8.39 17.37 7.40
CA VAL A 307 7.29 18.33 7.45
C VAL A 307 6.16 17.87 6.54
N PHE A 308 4.95 17.84 7.06
CA PHE A 308 3.77 17.27 6.40
C PHE A 308 2.73 18.36 6.12
N PHE A 309 2.00 18.20 5.02
CA PHE A 309 1.05 19.20 4.55
C PHE A 309 -0.31 18.62 4.21
N TYR A 310 -1.29 19.53 4.21
CA TYR A 310 -2.72 19.31 4.01
C TYR A 310 -3.37 18.50 5.13
N ALA A 311 -4.66 18.76 5.42
CA ALA A 311 -5.39 18.05 6.46
C ALA A 311 -5.38 16.52 6.29
N GLY A 312 -5.31 16.05 5.04
CA GLY A 312 -5.17 14.64 4.69
C GLY A 312 -3.75 14.12 4.68
N ILE A 313 -2.73 14.85 5.16
CA ILE A 313 -1.31 14.45 5.21
C ILE A 313 -0.84 13.88 3.86
N SER A 314 -1.15 14.56 2.77
CA SER A 314 -0.91 14.03 1.42
C SER A 314 0.46 14.37 0.86
N HIS A 315 1.20 15.27 1.50
CA HIS A 315 2.51 15.72 1.04
C HIS A 315 3.52 15.76 2.18
N VAL A 316 4.79 15.52 1.87
CA VAL A 316 5.91 15.58 2.82
C VAL A 316 7.15 16.20 2.19
N GLY A 317 7.93 16.92 3.00
CA GLY A 317 9.27 17.39 2.66
C GLY A 317 10.25 17.20 3.82
N ILE A 318 11.52 17.50 3.56
CA ILE A 318 12.60 17.50 4.57
C ILE A 318 12.89 18.96 4.93
N TYR A 319 12.72 19.34 6.18
CA TYR A 319 13.06 20.68 6.65
C TYR A 319 14.57 20.91 6.58
N VAL A 320 14.97 22.09 6.11
CA VAL A 320 16.40 22.45 5.91
C VAL A 320 16.79 23.75 6.61
N GLY A 321 15.97 24.23 7.55
CA GLY A 321 16.20 25.48 8.29
C GLY A 321 15.55 26.70 7.62
N ASN A 322 15.50 27.80 8.37
CA ASN A 322 15.00 29.12 7.93
C ASN A 322 13.59 29.08 7.30
N GLY A 323 12.68 28.26 7.84
CA GLY A 323 11.31 28.15 7.32
C GLY A 323 11.22 27.52 5.93
N ARG A 324 12.24 26.74 5.51
CA ARG A 324 12.30 26.11 4.18
C ARG A 324 12.43 24.59 4.26
N MET A 325 12.02 23.92 3.19
CA MET A 325 12.15 22.49 3.00
C MET A 325 12.65 22.12 1.60
N ILE A 326 13.17 20.91 1.46
CA ILE A 326 13.35 20.24 0.17
C ILE A 326 12.22 19.23 -0.02
N HIS A 327 11.55 19.26 -1.17
CA HIS A 327 10.46 18.34 -1.50
C HIS A 327 10.42 18.00 -2.99
N ALA A 328 9.65 16.97 -3.35
CA ALA A 328 9.29 16.64 -4.72
C ALA A 328 7.79 17.02 -4.93
N PRO A 329 7.48 18.21 -5.46
CA PRO A 329 6.13 18.79 -5.41
C PRO A 329 5.09 18.02 -6.22
N ASN A 330 5.34 17.82 -7.52
CA ASN A 330 4.42 17.20 -8.48
C ASN A 330 5.09 17.17 -9.87
N SER A 331 4.38 16.66 -10.89
CA SER A 331 4.93 16.49 -12.24
C SER A 331 5.28 17.77 -13.00
N SER A 332 4.91 18.97 -12.52
CA SER A 332 5.28 20.24 -13.19
C SER A 332 6.53 20.89 -12.60
N ALA A 333 7.09 20.36 -11.51
CA ALA A 333 8.32 20.90 -10.93
C ALA A 333 9.23 19.77 -10.38
N PRO A 334 10.55 19.87 -10.58
CA PRO A 334 11.49 18.91 -10.03
C PRO A 334 11.61 19.05 -8.51
N VAL A 335 12.42 18.18 -7.90
CA VAL A 335 12.87 18.33 -6.52
C VAL A 335 13.50 19.72 -6.34
N ARG A 336 13.02 20.48 -5.36
CA ARG A 336 13.44 21.87 -5.15
C ARG A 336 13.35 22.28 -3.68
N VAL A 337 13.97 23.41 -3.38
CA VAL A 337 13.75 24.13 -2.11
C VAL A 337 12.47 24.95 -2.22
N ALA A 338 11.65 24.96 -1.17
CA ALA A 338 10.40 25.71 -1.07
C ALA A 338 10.19 26.25 0.36
N PRO A 339 9.50 27.39 0.55
CA PRO A 339 9.08 27.83 1.89
C PRO A 339 7.98 26.91 2.43
N LEU A 340 7.93 26.73 3.75
CA LEU A 340 6.88 25.92 4.40
C LEU A 340 5.47 26.50 4.18
N ASP A 341 5.35 27.81 4.00
CA ASP A 341 4.07 28.48 3.83
C ASP A 341 3.49 28.40 2.41
N GLU A 342 4.18 27.70 1.50
CA GLU A 342 3.64 27.43 0.15
C GLU A 342 2.43 26.48 0.19
N MET A 343 2.30 25.68 1.25
CA MET A 343 1.22 24.70 1.43
C MET A 343 0.67 24.72 2.86
N PRO A 344 -0.60 24.35 3.09
CA PRO A 344 -1.17 24.26 4.44
C PRO A 344 -0.39 23.26 5.30
N TYR A 345 0.31 23.75 6.32
CA TYR A 345 1.10 22.92 7.24
C TYR A 345 0.19 22.04 8.10
N ALA A 346 0.53 20.75 8.23
CA ALA A 346 -0.25 19.77 8.98
C ALA A 346 0.49 19.23 10.23
N GLY A 347 1.82 19.22 10.21
CA GLY A 347 2.62 18.76 11.34
C GLY A 347 4.03 18.35 10.95
N ALA A 348 4.83 17.93 11.93
CA ALA A 348 6.18 17.46 11.70
C ALA A 348 6.59 16.32 12.63
N THR A 349 7.59 15.57 12.16
CA THR A 349 8.15 14.40 12.85
C THR A 349 9.66 14.41 12.72
N ARG A 350 10.35 14.31 13.85
CA ARG A 350 11.80 14.10 13.94
C ARG A 350 12.11 12.61 13.93
N VAL A 351 12.89 12.19 12.94
CA VAL A 351 13.44 10.83 12.87
C VAL A 351 14.56 10.71 13.91
N VAL A 352 14.48 9.69 14.78
CA VAL A 352 15.42 9.47 15.90
C VAL A 352 16.32 8.27 15.66
#